data_AF-A0A660TFD6-F1
#
_entry.id   AF-A0A660TFD6-F1
#
_cell.length_a   1.000
_cell.length_b   1.000
_cell.length_c   1.000
_cell.angle_alpha   90.00
_cell.angle_beta   90.00
_cell.angle_gamma   90.00
#
_symmetry.space_group_name_H-M   'P 1'
#
loop_
_entity.id
_entity.type
_entity.pdbx_description
1 polymer ?
#
loop_
_entity_poly.entity_id
_entity_poly.type
_entity_poly.pdbx_seq_one_letter_code
_entity_poly.pdbx_strand_id
1 'polypeptide(L)' 'MEDRLKVIKAKKKKNNIYYSSYNPASDLMYDIEDGNEDFLWMIYEIERLREENRQLKEFVEHVKGTI' A
#
# COMPACT_ATOMS: atom_id res chain seq x y z
N MET A 1 -2.98 3.07 -34.70
CA MET A 1 -2.91 2.32 -33.43
C MET A 1 -2.44 3.28 -32.34
N GLU A 2 -3.25 4.31 -32.08
CA GLU A 2 -3.01 5.31 -31.05
C GLU A 2 -3.78 4.95 -29.78
N ASP A 3 -3.21 5.35 -28.65
CA ASP A 3 -3.88 5.70 -27.39
C ASP A 3 -4.15 4.71 -26.27
N ARG A 4 -3.81 3.42 -26.38
CA ARG A 4 -3.84 2.54 -25.18
C ARG A 4 -2.87 3.00 -24.09
N LEU A 5 -1.64 3.34 -24.49
CA LEU A 5 -0.59 3.84 -23.61
C LEU A 5 -0.90 5.25 -23.07
N LYS A 6 -1.65 6.06 -23.83
CA LYS A 6 -2.02 7.44 -23.44
C LYS A 6 -3.15 7.44 -22.41
N VAL A 7 -4.13 6.55 -22.54
CA VAL A 7 -5.18 6.32 -21.52
C VAL A 7 -4.57 5.82 -20.21
N ILE A 8 -3.65 4.84 -20.26
CA ILE A 8 -2.93 4.36 -19.07
C ILE A 8 -2.11 5.48 -18.43
N LYS A 9 -1.37 6.28 -19.23
CA LYS A 9 -0.62 7.44 -18.73
C LYS A 9 -1.50 8.53 -18.13
N ALA A 10 -2.70 8.75 -18.69
CA ALA A 10 -3.66 9.71 -18.16
C ALA A 10 -4.28 9.25 -16.84
N LYS A 11 -4.64 7.96 -16.72
CA LYS A 11 -5.10 7.37 -15.45
C LYS A 11 -3.99 7.44 -14.38
N LYS A 12 -2.74 7.15 -14.77
CA LYS A 12 -1.55 7.20 -13.89
C LYS A 12 -1.19 8.58 -13.32
N LYS A 13 -1.75 9.68 -13.85
CA LYS A 13 -1.38 11.04 -13.41
C LYS A 13 -2.00 11.48 -12.08
N LYS A 14 -2.98 10.76 -11.53
CA LYS A 14 -3.68 11.14 -10.29
C LYS A 14 -3.18 10.39 -9.04
N ASN A 15 -2.87 9.11 -9.17
CA ASN A 15 -2.42 8.26 -8.07
C ASN A 15 -1.06 7.61 -8.38
N ASN A 16 -0.27 7.31 -7.36
CA ASN A 16 1.07 6.73 -7.54
C ASN A 16 1.05 5.19 -7.49
N ILE A 17 -0.06 4.59 -7.03
CA ILE A 17 -0.18 3.15 -6.78
C ILE A 17 -1.50 2.64 -7.34
N TYR A 18 -1.43 1.52 -8.06
CA TYR A 18 -2.59 0.86 -8.65
C TYR A 18 -2.43 -0.65 -8.58
N TYR A 19 -3.55 -1.35 -8.42
CA TYR A 19 -3.63 -2.77 -8.70
C TYR A 19 -3.98 -2.98 -10.16
N SER A 20 -3.37 -4.00 -10.77
CA SER A 20 -3.72 -4.43 -12.12
C SER A 20 -4.00 -5.92 -12.13
N SER A 21 -5.19 -6.31 -12.56
CA SER A 21 -5.60 -7.70 -12.75
C SER A 21 -5.92 -7.96 -14.22
N TYR A 22 -5.54 -9.12 -14.74
CA TYR A 22 -5.86 -9.48 -16.13
C TYR A 22 -7.37 -9.71 -16.25
N ASN A 23 -8.01 -8.97 -17.15
CA ASN A 23 -9.42 -9.12 -17.47
C ASN A 23 -9.63 -8.99 -18.99
N PRO A 24 -9.89 -10.11 -19.71
CA PRO A 24 -10.09 -10.08 -21.16
C PRO A 24 -11.37 -9.35 -21.60
N ALA A 25 -12.30 -9.08 -20.68
CA ALA A 25 -13.51 -8.30 -20.96
C ALA A 25 -13.29 -6.79 -20.83
N SER A 26 -12.16 -6.35 -20.28
CA SER A 26 -11.80 -4.93 -20.15
C SER A 26 -11.23 -4.38 -21.46
N ASP A 27 -11.56 -3.14 -21.80
CA ASP A 27 -11.04 -2.43 -22.98
C ASP A 27 -9.50 -2.39 -23.04
N LEU A 28 -8.85 -2.49 -21.88
CA LEU A 28 -7.40 -2.49 -21.73
C LEU A 28 -6.80 -3.88 -21.49
N MET A 29 -7.60 -4.95 -21.56
CA MET A 29 -7.23 -6.33 -21.17
C MET A 29 -6.82 -6.49 -19.69
N TYR A 30 -6.90 -5.40 -18.93
CA TYR A 30 -6.57 -5.33 -17.52
C TYR A 30 -7.55 -4.38 -16.84
N ASP A 31 -8.02 -4.76 -15.67
CA ASP A 31 -8.66 -3.83 -14.75
C ASP A 31 -7.57 -3.08 -14.00
N ILE A 32 -7.81 -1.79 -13.77
CA ILE A 32 -6.90 -0.91 -13.03
C ILE A 32 -7.70 -0.29 -11.91
N GLU A 33 -7.32 -0.62 -10.69
CA GLU A 33 -7.94 -0.12 -9.46
C GLU A 33 -6.96 0.78 -8.71
N ASP A 34 -7.49 1.82 -8.04
CA ASP A 34 -6.69 2.71 -7.21
C ASP A 34 -6.28 2.00 -5.92
N GLY A 35 -4.98 1.94 -5.64
CA GLY A 35 -4.45 1.29 -4.44
C GLY A 35 -3.94 2.28 -3.38
N ASN A 36 -4.22 3.59 -3.53
CA ASN A 36 -3.70 4.59 -2.60
C ASN A 36 -4.20 4.41 -1.16
N GLU A 37 -5.49 4.09 -0.97
CA GLU A 37 -6.08 3.92 0.36
C GLU A 37 -5.45 2.73 1.09
N ASP A 38 -5.36 1.58 0.42
CA ASP A 38 -4.72 0.38 0.95
C ASP A 38 -3.26 0.62 1.31
N PHE A 39 -2.54 1.38 0.48
CA PHE A 39 -1.15 1.74 0.76
C PHE A 39 -1.02 2.65 1.99
N LEU A 40 -1.89 3.65 2.13
CA LEU A 40 -1.91 4.53 3.31
C LEU A 40 -2.25 3.74 4.57
N TRP A 41 -3.21 2.82 4.48
CA TRP A 41 -3.56 1.92 5.57
C TRP A 41 -2.39 1.03 5.98
N MET A 42 -1.67 0.48 5.00
CA MET A 42 -0.47 -0.34 5.27
C MET A 42 0.64 0.47 5.95
N ILE A 43 0.87 1.73 5.57
CA ILE A 43 1.83 2.61 6.25
C ILE A 43 1.42 2.81 7.71
N TYR A 44 0.16 3.19 7.94
CA TYR A 44 -0.38 3.41 9.28
C TYR A 44 -0.20 2.17 10.17
N GLU A 45 -0.50 0.99 9.63
CA GLU A 45 -0.39 -0.25 10.38
C GLU A 45 1.07 -0.60 10.73
N ILE A 46 2.01 -0.36 9.83
CA ILE A 46 3.45 -0.51 10.10
C ILE A 46 3.90 0.43 11.23
N GLU A 47 3.44 1.68 11.22
CA GLU A 47 3.77 2.66 12.26
C GLU A 47 3.19 2.25 13.62
N ARG A 48 1.92 1.80 13.65
CA ARG A 48 1.28 1.27 14.86
C ARG A 48 2.05 0.09 15.44
N LEU A 49 2.41 -0.88 14.59
CA LEU A 49 3.16 -2.06 15.02
C LEU A 49 4.57 -1.70 15.52
N ARG A 50 5.24 -0.71 14.93
CA ARG A 50 6.54 -0.23 15.41
C ARG A 50 6.45 0.38 16.80
N GLU A 51 5.39 1.15 17.05
CA GLU A 51 5.14 1.75 18.36
C GLU A 51 4.89 0.69 19.43
N GLU A 52 4.00 -0.28 19.14
CA GLU A 52 3.74 -1.41 20.05
C GLU A 52 5.02 -2.20 20.36
N ASN A 53 5.84 -2.45 19.35
CA ASN A 53 7.11 -3.16 19.52
C ASN A 53 8.10 -2.36 20.38
N ARG A 54 8.11 -1.02 20.28
CA ARG A 54 8.92 -0.16 21.14
C ARG A 54 8.48 -0.28 22.60
N GLN A 55 7.18 -0.15 22.87
CA GLN A 55 6.62 -0.26 24.22
C GLN A 55 6.89 -1.62 24.85
N LEU A 56 6.74 -2.71 24.08
CA LEU A 56 7.05 -4.06 24.55
C LEU A 56 8.53 -4.22 24.90
N LYS A 57 9.45 -3.65 24.11
CA LYS A 57 10.88 -3.67 24.42
C LYS A 57 11.18 -2.91 25.71
N GLU A 58 10.62 -1.71 25.88
CA GLU A 58 10.78 -0.91 27.10
C GLU A 58 10.27 -1.67 28.33
N PHE A 59 9.11 -2.31 28.23
CA PHE A 59 8.56 -3.15 29.28
C PHE A 59 9.48 -4.32 29.65
N VAL A 60 9.98 -5.05 28.65
CA VAL A 60 10.90 -6.19 28.88
C VAL A 60 12.20 -5.73 29.55
N GLU A 61 12.78 -4.63 29.11
CA GLU A 61 14.00 -4.09 29.72
C GLU A 61 13.76 -3.61 31.17
N HIS A 62 12.59 -3.00 31.45
CA HIS A 62 12.21 -2.65 32.81
C HIS A 62 12.10 -3.88 33.73
N VAL A 63 11.44 -4.95 33.27
CA VAL A 63 11.32 -6.20 34.02
C VAL A 63 12.68 -6.83 34.29
N LYS A 64 13.56 -6.90 33.27
CA LYS A 64 14.92 -7.42 33.44
C LYS A 64 15.75 -6.61 34.44
N GLY A 65 15.57 -5.29 34.49
CA GLY A 65 16.28 -4.42 35.43
C GLY A 65 15.75 -4.49 36.87
N THR A 66 14.57 -5.08 37.08
CA THR A 66 13.91 -5.18 38.39
C THR A 66 14.17 -6.53 39.09
N ILE A 67 14.63 -7.55 38.35
CA ILE A 67 15.00 -8.88 38.84
C ILE A 67 16.51 -8.94 39.06
#